data_AF-A0A0F9DXQ9-F1
#
_entry.id   AF-A0A0F9DXQ9-F1
#
_cell.length_a   1.000
_cell.length_b   1.000
_cell.length_c   1.000
_cell.angle_alpha   90.00
_cell.angle_beta   90.00
_cell.angle_gamma   90.00
#
_symmetry.space_group_name_H-M   'P 1'
#
loop_
_entity.id
_entity.type
_entity.pdbx_description
1 polymer ?
#
loop_
_entity_poly.entity_id
_entity_poly.type
_entity_poly.pdbx_seq_one_letter_code
_entity_poly.pdbx_strand_id
1 'polypeptide(L)'
;ESSAKPKGKKVGKKFKVLSNKDIDKILVSAKKGLDFVIIEVKDWKIIPLENIIAKLHKIHTKIFALARNPEEVRKMFSILEVGVDGVIYNTSSINEVKEALVYLGTKSFDLKTGKIIDIKPVGDGERVCVDTTSMLHRGEGMLIGNRANFMFLVHNESVGSSFTSPRPFRVNAGAVHCYTLSPDGKTKYLSEIETGSEVLVLDSKGKARRATVGRSKIERRPMLMIKAKAGNEEGGIIAQDAETIRFVKSNGHLVSVTHLKKGDSVLVYSKPATGRHFGMEVSDEYILEK
;
A
#
# COMPACT_ATOMS: atom_id res chain seq x y z
N GLU A 1 46.94 -10.06 -0.49
CA GLU A 1 46.95 -10.90 -1.71
C GLU A 1 45.60 -10.82 -2.38
N SER A 2 45.56 -10.35 -3.63
CA SER A 2 44.36 -10.25 -4.45
C SER A 2 44.03 -11.63 -5.01
N SER A 3 43.10 -12.35 -4.38
CA SER A 3 42.57 -13.57 -4.98
C SER A 3 41.80 -13.20 -6.26
N ALA A 4 42.27 -13.68 -7.40
CA ALA A 4 41.64 -13.46 -8.69
C ALA A 4 40.20 -14.01 -8.65
N LYS A 5 39.23 -13.16 -9.00
CA LYS A 5 37.80 -13.50 -9.03
C LYS A 5 37.58 -14.69 -9.99
N PRO A 6 37.00 -15.82 -9.55
CA PRO A 6 36.66 -16.92 -10.45
C PRO A 6 35.66 -16.43 -11.50
N LYS A 7 35.96 -16.68 -12.78
CA LYS A 7 35.17 -16.20 -13.93
C LYS A 7 33.69 -16.62 -13.77
N GLY A 8 32.77 -15.65 -13.86
CA GLY A 8 31.33 -15.88 -13.73
C GLY A 8 30.80 -16.05 -12.29
N LYS A 9 31.64 -15.99 -11.25
CA LYS A 9 31.20 -16.10 -9.85
C LYS A 9 31.16 -14.73 -9.17
N LYS A 10 30.11 -14.50 -8.36
CA LYS A 10 30.04 -13.35 -7.45
C LYS A 10 30.76 -13.67 -6.15
N VAL A 11 31.54 -12.72 -5.64
CA VAL A 11 32.28 -12.81 -4.40
C VAL A 11 31.64 -11.87 -3.39
N GLY A 12 31.30 -12.40 -2.23
CA GLY A 12 30.79 -11.62 -1.12
C GLY A 12 31.37 -12.08 0.20
N LYS A 13 31.17 -11.25 1.23
CA LYS A 13 31.66 -11.53 2.58
C LYS A 13 30.57 -11.27 3.61
N LYS A 14 30.48 -12.16 4.60
CA LYS A 14 29.61 -12.00 5.76
C LYS A 14 30.31 -11.15 6.82
N PHE A 15 29.58 -10.19 7.37
CA PHE A 15 30.04 -9.31 8.44
C PHE A 15 29.06 -9.39 9.60
N LYS A 16 29.60 -9.52 10.80
CA LYS A 16 28.87 -9.32 12.05
C LYS A 16 29.13 -7.88 12.51
N VAL A 17 28.06 -7.11 12.71
CA VAL A 17 28.15 -5.69 13.03
C VAL A 17 27.78 -5.50 14.50
N LEU A 18 28.74 -5.03 15.28
CA LEU A 18 28.57 -4.72 16.70
C LEU A 18 28.90 -3.25 17.00
N SER A 19 29.58 -2.57 16.09
CA SER A 19 30.05 -1.19 16.27
C SER A 19 30.20 -0.45 14.93
N ASN A 20 30.33 0.88 14.99
CA ASN A 20 30.64 1.71 13.83
C ASN A 20 31.97 1.31 13.14
N LYS A 21 32.94 0.79 13.90
CA LYS A 21 34.21 0.31 13.34
C LYS A 21 33.99 -0.86 12.36
N ASP A 22 32.96 -1.67 12.57
CA ASP A 22 32.65 -2.79 11.68
C ASP A 22 32.03 -2.31 10.36
N ILE A 23 31.26 -1.20 10.41
CA ILE A 23 30.71 -0.53 9.23
C ILE A 23 31.84 0.02 8.35
N ASP A 24 32.88 0.60 8.94
CA ASP A 24 34.03 1.08 8.16
C ASP A 24 34.81 -0.07 7.52
N LYS A 25 34.96 -1.20 8.22
CA LYS A 25 35.56 -2.42 7.64
C LYS A 25 34.74 -2.96 6.46
N ILE A 26 33.41 -2.89 6.54
CA ILE A 26 32.52 -3.25 5.43
C ILE A 26 32.81 -2.36 4.22
N LEU A 27 32.85 -1.03 4.41
CA LEU A 27 33.13 -0.07 3.34
C LEU A 27 34.49 -0.31 2.69
N VAL A 28 35.54 -0.49 3.49
CA VAL A 28 36.90 -0.80 2.99
C VAL A 28 36.91 -2.10 2.19
N SER A 29 36.17 -3.12 2.66
CA SER A 29 36.08 -4.40 1.94
C SER A 29 35.27 -4.27 0.65
N ALA A 30 34.17 -3.52 0.66
CA ALA A 30 33.35 -3.27 -0.52
C ALA A 30 34.14 -2.55 -1.62
N LYS A 31 34.92 -1.52 -1.25
CA LYS A 31 35.82 -0.80 -2.17
C LYS A 31 36.91 -1.70 -2.79
N LYS A 32 37.22 -2.86 -2.19
CA LYS A 32 38.14 -3.86 -2.77
C LYS A 32 37.49 -4.77 -3.82
N GLY A 33 36.25 -4.49 -4.23
CA GLY A 33 35.59 -5.14 -5.35
C GLY A 33 34.66 -6.30 -4.98
N LEU A 34 34.08 -6.30 -3.77
CA LEU A 34 33.04 -7.26 -3.42
C LEU A 34 31.76 -7.00 -4.23
N ASP A 35 31.16 -8.07 -4.76
CA ASP A 35 29.87 -7.99 -5.45
C ASP A 35 28.71 -7.82 -4.47
N PHE A 36 28.87 -8.38 -3.26
CA PHE A 36 27.87 -8.26 -2.19
C PHE A 36 28.46 -8.42 -0.78
N VAL A 37 27.71 -7.95 0.21
CA VAL A 37 27.99 -8.15 1.64
C VAL A 37 26.77 -8.75 2.33
N ILE A 38 26.99 -9.67 3.27
CA ILE A 38 25.94 -10.23 4.12
C ILE A 38 26.09 -9.62 5.51
N ILE A 39 25.07 -8.90 5.97
CA ILE A 39 25.09 -8.16 7.22
C ILE A 39 24.29 -8.92 8.28
N GLU A 40 24.98 -9.33 9.34
CA GLU A 40 24.39 -9.85 10.56
C GLU A 40 24.50 -8.80 11.66
N VAL A 41 23.36 -8.24 12.06
CA VAL A 41 23.25 -7.38 13.23
C VAL A 41 22.50 -8.15 14.31
N LYS A 42 23.05 -8.20 15.53
CA LYS A 42 22.42 -8.95 16.64
C LYS A 42 21.20 -8.21 17.21
N ASP A 43 21.36 -6.93 17.55
CA ASP A 43 20.37 -6.10 18.24
C ASP A 43 20.26 -4.72 17.55
N TRP A 44 19.08 -4.08 17.60
CA TRP A 44 18.79 -2.79 16.96
C TRP A 44 19.27 -2.68 15.50
N LYS A 45 18.70 -3.53 14.62
CA LYS A 45 19.17 -3.70 13.22
C LYS A 45 19.04 -2.46 12.33
N ILE A 46 18.17 -1.51 12.67
CA ILE A 46 17.78 -0.39 11.79
C ILE A 46 18.96 0.55 11.57
N ILE A 47 19.42 1.26 12.61
CA ILE A 47 20.48 2.28 12.50
C ILE A 47 21.78 1.74 11.87
N PRO A 48 22.29 0.54 12.24
CA PRO A 48 23.47 -0.02 11.59
C PRO A 48 23.25 -0.27 10.09
N LEU A 49 22.08 -0.77 9.69
CA LEU A 49 21.75 -0.97 8.28
C LEU A 49 21.58 0.36 7.53
N GLU A 50 20.94 1.38 8.13
CA GLU A 50 20.85 2.73 7.56
C GLU A 50 22.24 3.29 7.22
N ASN A 51 23.17 3.20 8.17
CA ASN A 51 24.53 3.67 7.99
C ASN A 51 25.30 2.88 6.91
N ILE A 52 25.06 1.57 6.81
CA ILE A 52 25.68 0.73 5.77
C ILE A 52 25.10 1.08 4.40
N ILE A 53 23.78 1.19 4.26
CA ILE A 53 23.10 1.60 3.02
C ILE A 53 23.62 2.97 2.59
N ALA A 54 23.64 3.96 3.48
CA ALA A 54 24.13 5.29 3.19
C ALA A 54 25.61 5.31 2.74
N LYS A 55 26.48 4.45 3.29
CA LYS A 55 27.89 4.38 2.87
C LYS A 55 28.11 3.60 1.57
N LEU A 56 27.27 2.60 1.30
CA LEU A 56 27.42 1.71 0.15
C LEU A 56 26.58 2.12 -1.07
N HIS A 57 25.60 3.02 -0.96
CA HIS A 57 24.70 3.36 -2.08
C HIS A 57 25.40 3.87 -3.35
N LYS A 58 26.61 4.43 -3.23
CA LYS A 58 27.43 4.88 -4.37
C LYS A 58 28.36 3.81 -4.93
N ILE A 59 28.37 2.62 -4.32
CA ILE A 59 29.24 1.50 -4.66
C ILE A 59 28.37 0.40 -5.24
N HIS A 60 28.83 -0.25 -6.30
CA HIS A 60 28.11 -1.35 -6.96
C HIS A 60 28.19 -2.67 -6.16
N THR A 61 28.08 -2.60 -4.83
CA THR A 61 28.11 -3.74 -3.91
C THR A 61 26.73 -3.94 -3.30
N LYS A 62 26.12 -5.10 -3.54
CA LYS A 62 24.78 -5.42 -3.01
C LYS A 62 24.81 -5.70 -1.52
N ILE A 63 23.75 -5.33 -0.82
CA ILE A 63 23.58 -5.52 0.62
C ILE A 63 22.53 -6.60 0.86
N PHE A 64 22.94 -7.68 1.53
CA PHE A 64 22.02 -8.71 2.04
C PHE A 64 21.94 -8.62 3.56
N ALA A 65 20.75 -8.62 4.14
CA ALA A 65 20.56 -8.61 5.59
C ALA A 65 19.94 -9.91 6.10
N LEU A 66 20.33 -10.34 7.31
CA LEU A 66 19.72 -11.51 7.95
C LEU A 66 18.48 -11.12 8.74
N ALA A 67 17.33 -11.70 8.40
CA ALA A 67 16.06 -11.56 9.13
C ALA A 67 15.73 -12.81 9.96
N ARG A 68 15.04 -12.60 11.08
CA ARG A 68 14.59 -13.66 12.01
C ARG A 68 13.10 -13.98 11.89
N ASN A 69 12.31 -13.09 11.31
CA ASN A 69 10.86 -13.23 11.16
C ASN A 69 10.36 -12.37 9.98
N PRO A 70 9.10 -12.53 9.54
CA PRO A 70 8.57 -11.81 8.38
C PRO A 70 8.51 -10.30 8.58
N GLU A 71 8.30 -9.82 9.82
CA GLU A 71 8.32 -8.38 10.12
C GLU A 71 9.70 -7.75 9.88
N GLU A 72 10.77 -8.45 10.26
CA GLU A 72 12.13 -8.00 10.00
C GLU A 72 12.44 -8.00 8.49
N VAL A 73 11.96 -9.00 7.74
CA VAL A 73 12.07 -9.01 6.27
C VAL A 73 11.50 -7.72 5.70
N ARG A 74 10.26 -7.40 6.09
CA ARG A 74 9.59 -6.16 5.68
C ARG A 74 10.41 -4.93 6.07
N LYS A 75 10.82 -4.81 7.33
CA LYS A 75 11.58 -3.65 7.84
C LYS A 75 12.86 -3.43 7.05
N MET A 76 13.58 -4.50 6.71
CA MET A 76 14.85 -4.43 5.96
C MET A 76 14.70 -3.89 4.55
N PHE A 77 13.60 -4.20 3.86
CA PHE A 77 13.33 -3.64 2.54
C PHE A 77 12.81 -2.19 2.56
N SER A 78 12.40 -1.66 3.73
CA SER A 78 11.91 -0.28 3.86
C SER A 78 12.92 0.73 4.40
N ILE A 79 14.12 0.30 4.82
CA ILE A 79 15.11 1.17 5.47
C ILE A 79 15.52 2.33 4.55
N LEU A 80 15.40 3.58 5.01
CA LEU A 80 15.67 4.81 4.23
C LEU A 80 14.88 4.92 2.90
N GLU A 81 13.73 4.24 2.76
CA GLU A 81 12.98 4.14 1.50
C GLU A 81 13.76 3.49 0.33
N VAL A 82 15.00 3.05 0.57
CA VAL A 82 15.87 2.35 -0.38
C VAL A 82 15.85 0.84 -0.10
N GLY A 83 15.94 0.48 1.18
CA GLY A 83 16.04 -0.88 1.66
C GLY A 83 17.41 -1.53 1.40
N VAL A 84 17.52 -2.79 1.78
CA VAL A 84 18.61 -3.68 1.36
C VAL A 84 18.27 -4.33 0.01
N ASP A 85 19.29 -4.76 -0.74
CA ASP A 85 19.09 -5.45 -2.03
C ASP A 85 18.48 -6.86 -1.89
N GLY A 86 18.60 -7.45 -0.70
CA GLY A 86 18.03 -8.76 -0.40
C GLY A 86 17.99 -9.09 1.08
N VAL A 87 17.09 -9.98 1.45
CA VAL A 87 16.98 -10.50 2.81
C VAL A 87 17.18 -12.00 2.78
N ILE A 88 18.05 -12.49 3.67
CA ILE A 88 18.21 -13.91 3.93
C ILE A 88 17.40 -14.20 5.19
N TYR A 89 16.30 -14.90 5.01
CA TYR A 89 15.38 -15.29 6.08
C TYR A 89 15.37 -16.81 6.20
N ASN A 90 15.71 -17.31 7.38
CA ASN A 90 15.69 -18.74 7.68
C ASN A 90 14.42 -19.06 8.47
N THR A 91 13.55 -19.92 7.93
CA THR A 91 12.33 -20.39 8.59
C THR A 91 12.07 -21.85 8.20
N SER A 92 11.49 -22.61 9.12
CA SER A 92 10.95 -23.96 8.88
C SER A 92 9.44 -23.95 8.58
N SER A 93 8.80 -22.77 8.57
CA SER A 93 7.36 -22.59 8.37
C SER A 93 7.05 -22.08 6.97
N ILE A 94 6.31 -22.87 6.19
CA ILE A 94 5.80 -22.42 4.88
C ILE A 94 4.86 -21.22 4.98
N ASN A 95 4.16 -21.07 6.11
CA ASN A 95 3.26 -19.93 6.35
C ASN A 95 4.06 -18.63 6.53
N GLU A 96 5.17 -18.68 7.26
CA GLU A 96 6.06 -17.51 7.41
C GLU A 96 6.68 -17.11 6.06
N VAL A 97 6.99 -18.08 5.19
CA VAL A 97 7.45 -17.79 3.82
C VAL A 97 6.37 -17.04 3.03
N LYS A 98 5.11 -17.52 3.07
CA LYS A 98 3.99 -16.84 2.40
C LYS A 98 3.81 -15.43 2.94
N GLU A 99 3.89 -15.24 4.25
CA GLU A 99 3.77 -13.93 4.88
C GLU A 99 4.89 -12.97 4.41
N ALA A 100 6.14 -13.44 4.39
CA ALA A 100 7.28 -12.67 3.89
C ALA A 100 7.10 -12.28 2.40
N LEU A 101 6.65 -13.21 1.55
CA LEU A 101 6.37 -12.93 0.14
C LEU A 101 5.23 -11.91 -0.05
N VAL A 102 4.22 -11.97 0.81
CA VAL A 102 3.10 -11.03 0.85
C VAL A 102 3.56 -9.60 1.25
N TYR A 103 4.67 -9.46 1.99
CA TYR A 103 5.30 -8.16 2.24
C TYR A 103 6.16 -7.65 1.06
N LEU A 104 6.69 -8.55 0.23
CA LEU A 104 7.51 -8.20 -0.94
C LEU A 104 6.68 -7.82 -2.17
N GLY A 105 5.46 -8.33 -2.26
CA GLY A 105 4.56 -8.05 -3.35
C GLY A 105 4.03 -6.62 -3.30
N THR A 106 4.57 -5.73 -4.14
CA THR A 106 3.76 -4.64 -4.70
C THR A 106 2.68 -5.29 -5.55
N LYS A 107 1.50 -5.52 -4.96
CA LYS A 107 0.36 -6.02 -5.72
C LYS A 107 -0.03 -4.93 -6.73
N SER A 108 -0.07 -5.28 -8.00
CA SER A 108 -0.71 -4.43 -9.01
C SER A 108 -2.15 -4.88 -9.15
N PHE A 109 -3.07 -3.92 -9.15
CA PHE A 109 -4.48 -4.16 -9.40
C PHE A 109 -4.83 -3.67 -10.80
N ASP A 110 -5.59 -4.47 -11.54
CA ASP A 110 -6.12 -4.05 -12.84
C ASP A 110 -7.26 -3.04 -12.62
N LEU A 111 -6.94 -1.76 -12.69
CA LEU A 111 -7.93 -0.68 -12.59
C LEU A 111 -8.63 -0.51 -13.93
N LYS A 112 -9.95 -0.51 -13.88
CA LYS A 112 -10.86 -0.35 -15.02
C LYS A 112 -11.46 1.05 -15.02
N THR A 113 -11.96 1.45 -16.19
CA THR A 113 -12.76 2.67 -16.31
C THR A 113 -14.22 2.36 -15.99
N GLY A 114 -14.73 2.93 -14.89
CA GLY A 114 -16.13 2.87 -14.47
C GLY A 114 -16.88 4.13 -14.89
N LYS A 115 -17.96 3.97 -15.66
CA LYS A 115 -18.83 5.08 -16.08
C LYS A 115 -19.87 5.34 -15.01
N ILE A 116 -20.00 6.60 -14.56
CA ILE A 116 -21.01 7.01 -13.58
C ILE A 116 -22.40 6.90 -14.22
N ILE A 117 -23.29 6.14 -13.58
CA ILE A 117 -24.65 5.89 -14.06
C ILE A 117 -25.72 6.59 -13.21
N ASP A 118 -25.42 6.87 -11.94
CA ASP A 118 -26.35 7.53 -11.01
C ASP A 118 -25.60 8.26 -9.90
N ILE A 119 -26.15 9.39 -9.45
CA ILE A 119 -25.69 10.17 -8.29
C ILE A 119 -26.92 10.70 -7.58
N LYS A 120 -27.05 10.41 -6.28
CA LYS A 120 -28.21 10.82 -5.49
C LYS A 120 -27.81 11.25 -4.07
N PRO A 121 -28.31 12.39 -3.55
CA PRO A 121 -28.23 12.70 -2.12
C PRO A 121 -28.97 11.67 -1.28
N VAL A 122 -28.34 11.20 -0.20
CA VAL A 122 -28.91 10.19 0.70
C VAL A 122 -29.04 10.65 2.15
N GLY A 123 -28.94 11.97 2.38
CA GLY A 123 -29.04 12.57 3.70
C GLY A 123 -27.75 12.44 4.51
N ASP A 124 -27.88 12.59 5.83
CA ASP A 124 -26.74 12.50 6.74
C ASP A 124 -26.39 11.04 7.07
N GLY A 125 -25.09 10.76 7.15
CA GLY A 125 -24.58 9.45 7.57
C GLY A 125 -23.17 9.53 8.14
N GLU A 126 -22.71 8.43 8.74
CA GLU A 126 -21.39 8.30 9.33
C GLU A 126 -20.35 7.99 8.24
N ARG A 127 -19.42 8.93 8.04
CA ARG A 127 -18.27 8.78 7.15
C ARG A 127 -17.04 8.36 7.94
N VAL A 128 -16.13 7.61 7.30
CA VAL A 128 -14.83 7.27 7.85
C VAL A 128 -13.73 8.05 7.12
N CYS A 129 -12.92 8.79 7.87
CA CYS A 129 -11.68 9.38 7.41
C CYS A 129 -10.50 8.53 7.90
N VAL A 130 -9.68 8.04 6.98
CA VAL A 130 -8.50 7.22 7.29
C VAL A 130 -7.26 8.10 7.23
N ASP A 131 -6.63 8.32 8.38
CA ASP A 131 -5.33 8.99 8.47
C ASP A 131 -4.24 7.94 8.52
N THR A 132 -3.39 7.92 7.50
CA THR A 132 -2.24 7.03 7.45
C THR A 132 -1.03 7.65 8.15
N THR A 133 -0.07 6.83 8.54
CA THR A 133 1.25 7.27 9.01
C THR A 133 2.22 7.57 7.86
N SER A 134 1.73 7.54 6.62
CA SER A 134 2.51 7.78 5.40
C SER A 134 2.02 9.03 4.70
N MET A 135 2.93 9.73 4.03
CA MET A 135 2.54 10.73 3.05
C MET A 135 2.09 10.03 1.78
N LEU A 136 0.97 10.46 1.23
CA LEU A 136 0.39 9.96 -0.01
C LEU A 136 0.60 11.00 -1.12
N HIS A 137 1.02 10.52 -2.29
CA HIS A 137 1.27 11.35 -3.45
C HIS A 137 -0.03 11.67 -4.19
N ARG A 138 0.00 12.71 -5.02
CA ARG A 138 -1.11 13.01 -5.92
C ARG A 138 -1.36 11.83 -6.86
N GLY A 139 -2.62 11.42 -6.99
CA GLY A 139 -3.03 10.24 -7.74
C GLY A 139 -3.07 8.96 -6.91
N GLU A 140 -2.58 8.99 -5.66
CA GLU A 140 -2.73 7.87 -4.73
C GLU A 140 -4.05 7.92 -3.96
N GLY A 141 -4.57 6.76 -3.58
CA GLY A 141 -5.84 6.66 -2.87
C GLY A 141 -6.13 5.27 -2.34
N MET A 142 -7.33 5.08 -1.81
CA MET A 142 -7.82 3.78 -1.37
C MET A 142 -8.94 3.29 -2.29
N LEU A 143 -9.03 1.97 -2.45
CA LEU A 143 -10.16 1.34 -3.12
C LEU A 143 -11.31 1.18 -2.13
N ILE A 144 -12.39 1.92 -2.36
CA ILE A 144 -13.57 1.96 -1.48
C ILE A 144 -14.83 1.66 -2.27
N GLY A 145 -15.70 0.78 -1.78
CA GLY A 145 -17.00 0.54 -2.42
C GLY A 145 -17.99 -0.15 -1.51
N ASN A 146 -19.27 -0.09 -1.84
CA ASN A 146 -20.34 -0.78 -1.11
C ASN A 146 -20.27 -2.29 -1.29
N ARG A 147 -19.54 -2.77 -2.30
CA ARG A 147 -19.34 -4.20 -2.61
C ARG A 147 -17.87 -4.52 -2.73
N ALA A 148 -17.47 -5.70 -2.27
CA ALA A 148 -16.09 -6.17 -2.30
C ALA A 148 -15.53 -6.38 -3.73
N ASN A 149 -16.41 -6.59 -4.71
CA ASN A 149 -16.06 -6.83 -6.10
C ASN A 149 -16.13 -5.59 -7.00
N PHE A 150 -16.56 -4.44 -6.46
CA PHE A 150 -16.63 -3.17 -7.20
C PHE A 150 -16.29 -2.00 -6.28
N MET A 151 -15.09 -1.44 -6.44
CA MET A 151 -14.56 -0.37 -5.58
C MET A 151 -14.03 0.80 -6.41
N PHE A 152 -14.24 2.01 -5.94
CA PHE A 152 -13.76 3.25 -6.53
C PHE A 152 -12.39 3.61 -5.99
N LEU A 153 -11.50 4.14 -6.83
CA LEU A 153 -10.25 4.73 -6.35
C LEU A 153 -10.53 6.14 -5.79
N VAL A 154 -10.68 6.23 -4.47
CA VAL A 154 -10.88 7.47 -3.72
C VAL A 154 -9.53 8.09 -3.41
N HIS A 155 -9.26 9.25 -4.01
CA HIS A 155 -8.01 9.97 -3.90
C HIS A 155 -7.83 10.59 -2.49
N ASN A 156 -6.58 10.70 -2.06
CA ASN A 156 -6.22 11.34 -0.79
C ASN A 156 -6.42 12.87 -0.79
N GLU A 157 -6.30 13.52 0.37
CA GLU A 157 -6.49 14.97 0.54
C GLU A 157 -5.20 15.78 0.21
N SER A 158 -4.35 15.32 -0.72
CA SER A 158 -3.13 16.04 -1.14
C SER A 158 -3.39 17.29 -1.98
N VAL A 159 -4.61 17.46 -2.50
CA VAL A 159 -5.01 18.68 -3.21
C VAL A 159 -5.86 19.52 -2.28
N GLY A 160 -5.35 20.70 -1.91
CA GLY A 160 -6.06 21.67 -1.08
C GLY A 160 -7.31 22.22 -1.77
N SER A 161 -8.03 23.07 -1.06
CA SER A 161 -9.07 23.92 -1.65
C SER A 161 -8.79 25.38 -1.30
N SER A 162 -9.61 26.29 -1.82
CA SER A 162 -9.55 27.72 -1.44
C SER A 162 -9.77 27.95 0.06
N PHE A 163 -10.29 26.95 0.77
CA PHE A 163 -10.70 27.06 2.18
C PHE A 163 -9.93 26.11 3.11
N THR A 164 -9.12 25.18 2.58
CA THR A 164 -8.44 24.17 3.40
C THR A 164 -7.06 23.81 2.87
N SER A 165 -6.10 23.70 3.80
CA SER A 165 -4.77 23.17 3.51
C SER A 165 -4.82 21.66 3.23
N PRO A 166 -4.01 21.15 2.28
CA PRO A 166 -3.97 19.73 1.98
C PRO A 166 -3.50 18.90 3.18
N ARG A 167 -4.06 17.69 3.30
CA ARG A 167 -3.66 16.67 4.26
C ARG A 167 -3.28 15.40 3.50
N PRO A 168 -2.09 15.37 2.87
CA PRO A 168 -1.67 14.27 2.01
C PRO A 168 -1.49 12.92 2.72
N PHE A 169 -1.74 12.82 4.03
CA PHE A 169 -1.78 11.56 4.77
C PHE A 169 -3.21 11.00 4.95
N ARG A 170 -4.24 11.76 4.55
CA ARG A 170 -5.66 11.46 4.79
C ARG A 170 -6.38 11.01 3.52
N VAL A 171 -7.23 9.99 3.66
CA VAL A 171 -8.29 9.67 2.68
C VAL A 171 -9.65 9.86 3.37
N ASN A 172 -10.49 10.74 2.83
CA ASN A 172 -11.89 10.84 3.23
C ASN A 172 -12.66 9.73 2.49
N ALA A 173 -12.69 8.53 3.08
CA ALA A 173 -12.92 7.28 2.36
C ALA A 173 -14.38 7.09 1.89
N GLY A 174 -15.32 6.91 2.82
CA GLY A 174 -16.70 6.57 2.51
C GLY A 174 -17.54 6.33 3.76
N ALA A 175 -18.76 5.85 3.60
CA ALA A 175 -19.63 5.48 4.72
C ALA A 175 -19.07 4.28 5.50
N VAL A 176 -19.45 4.15 6.77
CA VAL A 176 -18.97 3.09 7.68
C VAL A 176 -19.10 1.65 7.14
N HIS A 177 -20.13 1.36 6.35
CA HIS A 177 -20.38 0.05 5.76
C HIS A 177 -19.63 -0.21 4.45
N CYS A 178 -18.95 0.78 3.87
CA CYS A 178 -18.18 0.55 2.66
C CYS A 178 -17.00 -0.38 2.97
N TYR A 179 -16.63 -1.20 1.99
CA TYR A 179 -15.46 -2.06 2.05
C TYR A 179 -14.22 -1.36 1.53
N THR A 180 -13.07 -1.78 2.06
CA THR A 180 -11.73 -1.53 1.50
C THR A 180 -10.94 -2.83 1.41
N LEU A 181 -9.94 -2.87 0.54
CA LEU A 181 -9.00 -3.98 0.47
C LEU A 181 -7.95 -3.91 1.58
N SER A 182 -7.72 -5.04 2.21
CA SER A 182 -6.63 -5.26 3.15
C SER A 182 -5.41 -5.87 2.44
N PRO A 183 -4.19 -5.62 2.91
CA PRO A 183 -2.98 -6.13 2.25
C PRO A 183 -2.88 -7.66 2.16
N ASP A 184 -3.52 -8.38 3.07
CA ASP A 184 -3.65 -9.84 3.09
C ASP A 184 -4.53 -10.39 1.95
N GLY A 185 -5.20 -9.53 1.18
CA GLY A 185 -6.10 -9.89 0.09
C GLY A 185 -7.56 -10.01 0.50
N LYS A 186 -7.89 -9.82 1.79
CA LYS A 186 -9.26 -9.78 2.28
C LYS A 186 -9.88 -8.39 2.10
N THR A 187 -11.18 -8.30 2.32
CA THR A 187 -11.87 -7.00 2.48
C THR A 187 -12.23 -6.76 3.94
N LYS A 188 -12.22 -5.49 4.34
CA LYS A 188 -12.69 -5.02 5.65
C LYS A 188 -13.73 -3.94 5.47
N TYR A 189 -14.67 -3.84 6.39
CA TYR A 189 -15.52 -2.68 6.50
C TYR A 189 -14.69 -1.47 6.96
N LEU A 190 -15.05 -0.27 6.50
CA LEU A 190 -14.39 0.95 6.94
C LEU A 190 -14.57 1.18 8.46
N SER A 191 -15.67 0.71 9.04
CA SER A 191 -15.91 0.73 10.50
C SER A 191 -14.92 -0.12 11.30
N GLU A 192 -14.27 -1.11 10.69
CA GLU A 192 -13.30 -1.99 11.34
C GLU A 192 -11.87 -1.44 11.26
N ILE A 193 -11.67 -0.32 10.54
CA ILE A 193 -10.36 0.30 10.41
C ILE A 193 -10.08 1.11 11.67
N GLU A 194 -8.99 0.76 12.35
CA GLU A 194 -8.53 1.39 13.59
C GLU A 194 -7.04 1.70 13.56
N THR A 195 -6.54 2.42 14.57
CA THR A 195 -5.10 2.68 14.71
C THR A 195 -4.30 1.37 14.71
N GLY A 196 -3.22 1.33 13.94
CA GLY A 196 -2.41 0.12 13.76
C GLY A 196 -2.90 -0.83 12.67
N SER A 197 -4.13 -0.65 12.15
CA SER A 197 -4.57 -1.37 10.95
C SER A 197 -3.68 -1.08 9.76
N GLU A 198 -3.57 -2.03 8.84
CA GLU A 198 -2.94 -1.83 7.54
C GLU A 198 -3.99 -1.70 6.44
N VAL A 199 -3.78 -0.73 5.56
CA VAL A 199 -4.60 -0.53 4.35
C VAL A 199 -3.72 -0.57 3.10
N LEU A 200 -4.34 -0.86 1.96
CA LEU A 200 -3.70 -0.70 0.66
C LEU A 200 -3.96 0.71 0.12
N VAL A 201 -2.87 1.37 -0.27
CA VAL A 201 -2.90 2.61 -1.05
C VAL A 201 -2.45 2.27 -2.47
N LEU A 202 -3.23 2.73 -3.46
CA LEU A 202 -2.98 2.48 -4.87
C LEU A 202 -2.74 3.79 -5.60
N ASP A 203 -1.82 3.78 -6.56
CA ASP A 203 -1.72 4.85 -7.55
C ASP A 203 -2.70 4.64 -8.72
N SER A 204 -2.81 5.66 -9.59
CA SER A 204 -3.64 5.61 -10.81
C SER A 204 -3.27 4.51 -11.82
N LYS A 205 -2.10 3.88 -11.68
CA LYS A 205 -1.65 2.75 -12.51
C LYS A 205 -1.96 1.40 -11.86
N GLY A 206 -2.59 1.41 -10.69
CA GLY A 206 -2.95 0.21 -9.93
C GLY A 206 -1.81 -0.35 -9.08
N LYS A 207 -0.65 0.32 -9.01
CA LYS A 207 0.44 -0.12 -8.15
C LYS A 207 0.04 0.11 -6.70
N ALA A 208 -0.07 -0.97 -5.92
CA ALA A 208 -0.42 -0.90 -4.52
C ALA A 208 0.81 -0.96 -3.62
N ARG A 209 0.73 -0.22 -2.51
CA ARG A 209 1.63 -0.31 -1.37
C ARG A 209 0.83 -0.32 -0.08
N ARG A 210 1.45 -0.80 1.00
CA ARG A 210 0.84 -0.77 2.34
C ARG A 210 1.00 0.61 2.96
N ALA A 211 0.01 1.02 3.73
CA ALA A 211 0.12 2.15 4.65
C ALA A 211 -0.49 1.74 6.00
N THR A 212 0.20 2.09 7.08
CA THR A 212 -0.34 1.90 8.44
C THR A 212 -1.30 3.04 8.76
N VAL A 213 -2.42 2.72 9.39
CA VAL A 213 -3.40 3.70 9.85
C VAL A 213 -2.95 4.25 11.20
N GLY A 214 -2.74 5.57 11.26
CA GLY A 214 -2.45 6.27 12.52
C GLY A 214 -3.75 6.60 13.28
N ARG A 215 -4.82 6.92 12.55
CA ARG A 215 -6.14 7.21 13.13
C ARG A 215 -7.25 6.95 12.13
N SER A 216 -8.37 6.40 12.60
CA SER A 216 -9.64 6.35 11.88
C SER A 216 -10.63 7.26 12.57
N LYS A 217 -11.23 8.22 11.84
CA LYS A 217 -12.17 9.19 12.39
C LYS A 217 -13.55 8.99 11.76
N ILE A 218 -14.55 8.72 12.60
CA ILE A 218 -15.94 8.59 12.19
C ILE A 218 -16.69 9.89 12.50
N GLU A 219 -17.37 10.47 11.52
CA GLU A 219 -18.15 11.70 11.72
C GLU A 219 -19.40 11.75 10.84
N ARG A 220 -20.49 12.33 11.37
CA ARG A 220 -21.75 12.47 10.65
C ARG A 220 -21.69 13.65 9.67
N ARG A 221 -22.11 13.44 8.42
CA ARG A 221 -22.15 14.46 7.35
C ARG A 221 -23.22 14.16 6.30
N PRO A 222 -23.60 15.16 5.49
CA PRO A 222 -24.33 14.94 4.25
C PRO A 222 -23.57 14.02 3.29
N MET A 223 -24.27 13.06 2.69
CA MET A 223 -23.69 12.02 1.84
C MET A 223 -24.37 11.96 0.46
N LEU A 224 -23.60 11.50 -0.53
CA LEU A 224 -24.02 11.16 -1.87
C LEU A 224 -23.84 9.65 -2.10
N MET A 225 -24.87 8.99 -2.62
CA MET A 225 -24.76 7.68 -3.25
C MET A 225 -24.33 7.88 -4.71
N ILE A 226 -23.28 7.17 -5.12
CA ILE A 226 -22.74 7.22 -6.49
C ILE A 226 -22.71 5.80 -7.01
N LYS A 227 -23.23 5.56 -8.21
CA LYS A 227 -23.18 4.27 -8.90
C LYS A 227 -22.37 4.37 -10.18
N ALA A 228 -21.59 3.33 -10.46
CA ALA A 228 -20.83 3.21 -11.70
C ALA A 228 -20.93 1.80 -12.29
N LYS A 229 -20.68 1.73 -13.59
CA LYS A 229 -20.64 0.50 -14.37
C LYS A 229 -19.27 0.30 -15.02
N ALA A 230 -18.71 -0.90 -14.93
CA ALA A 230 -17.49 -1.29 -15.61
C ALA A 230 -17.70 -2.67 -16.27
N GLY A 231 -17.83 -2.69 -17.60
CA GLY A 231 -18.24 -3.89 -18.32
C GLY A 231 -19.64 -4.35 -17.89
N ASN A 232 -19.74 -5.61 -17.43
CA ASN A 232 -21.00 -6.19 -16.94
C ASN A 232 -21.25 -5.96 -15.45
N GLU A 233 -20.26 -5.42 -14.73
CA GLU A 233 -20.35 -5.21 -13.29
C GLU A 233 -20.84 -3.80 -12.98
N GLU A 234 -21.70 -3.70 -11.97
CA GLU A 234 -22.20 -2.45 -11.42
C GLU A 234 -21.98 -2.43 -9.92
N GLY A 235 -21.59 -1.27 -9.40
CA GLY A 235 -21.39 -1.07 -7.97
C GLY A 235 -21.54 0.40 -7.61
N GLY A 236 -21.44 0.66 -6.31
CA GLY A 236 -21.59 2.01 -5.79
C GLY A 236 -20.70 2.30 -4.60
N ILE A 237 -20.68 3.56 -4.23
CA ILE A 237 -20.04 4.09 -3.03
C ILE A 237 -20.98 5.13 -2.41
N ILE A 238 -21.06 5.16 -1.09
CA ILE A 238 -21.65 6.30 -0.36
C ILE A 238 -20.50 7.13 0.20
N ALA A 239 -20.37 8.37 -0.27
CA ALA A 239 -19.28 9.28 0.09
C ALA A 239 -19.84 10.64 0.53
N GLN A 240 -19.07 11.40 1.29
CA GLN A 240 -19.49 12.72 1.75
C GLN A 240 -19.74 13.67 0.56
N ASP A 241 -20.78 14.49 0.64
CA ASP A 241 -20.97 15.62 -0.27
C ASP A 241 -20.01 16.77 0.09
N ALA A 242 -18.76 16.71 -0.38
CA ALA A 242 -17.77 17.74 -0.13
C ALA A 242 -16.66 17.79 -1.18
N GLU A 243 -16.17 19.00 -1.47
CA GLU A 243 -15.18 19.23 -2.52
C GLU A 243 -13.85 18.49 -2.33
N THR A 244 -13.53 18.14 -1.07
CA THR A 244 -12.31 17.41 -0.68
C THR A 244 -12.35 15.94 -1.05
N ILE A 245 -13.54 15.38 -1.33
CA ILE A 245 -13.69 14.00 -1.82
C ILE A 245 -13.45 14.00 -3.31
N ARG A 246 -12.42 13.29 -3.76
CA ARG A 246 -12.06 13.24 -5.18
C ARG A 246 -11.89 11.80 -5.64
N PHE A 247 -12.33 11.53 -6.86
CA PHE A 247 -12.04 10.31 -7.59
C PHE A 247 -10.96 10.59 -8.64
N VAL A 248 -10.23 9.54 -9.02
CA VAL A 248 -9.27 9.60 -10.12
C VAL A 248 -9.99 9.25 -11.42
N LYS A 249 -9.96 10.13 -12.42
CA LYS A 249 -10.46 9.87 -13.78
C LYS A 249 -9.52 8.92 -14.52
N SER A 250 -10.01 8.28 -15.58
CA SER A 250 -9.22 7.35 -16.42
C SER A 250 -7.98 7.99 -17.06
N ASN A 251 -7.99 9.32 -17.24
CA ASN A 251 -6.85 10.10 -17.72
C ASN A 251 -5.92 10.60 -16.59
N GLY A 252 -6.10 10.13 -15.35
CA GLY A 252 -5.31 10.54 -14.18
C GLY A 252 -5.68 11.90 -13.58
N HIS A 253 -6.63 12.63 -14.17
CA HIS A 253 -7.13 13.87 -13.56
C HIS A 253 -8.02 13.59 -12.36
N LEU A 254 -8.04 14.50 -11.39
CA LEU A 254 -8.90 14.39 -10.22
C LEU A 254 -10.24 15.07 -10.50
N VAL A 255 -11.33 14.42 -10.10
CA VAL A 255 -12.67 15.00 -10.14
C VAL A 255 -13.25 14.99 -8.73
N SER A 256 -13.69 16.16 -8.28
CA SER A 256 -14.39 16.28 -7.00
C SER A 256 -15.79 15.69 -7.10
N VAL A 257 -16.26 15.06 -6.02
CA VAL A 257 -17.61 14.49 -5.96
C VAL A 257 -18.69 15.54 -6.26
N THR A 258 -18.49 16.79 -5.83
CA THR A 258 -19.43 17.90 -6.07
C THR A 258 -19.50 18.32 -7.54
N HIS A 259 -18.49 17.95 -8.33
CA HIS A 259 -18.41 18.22 -9.76
C HIS A 259 -18.62 16.97 -10.62
N LEU A 260 -18.81 15.81 -9.99
CA LEU A 260 -19.02 14.54 -10.66
C LEU A 260 -20.42 14.51 -11.26
N LYS A 261 -20.54 14.03 -12.51
CA LYS A 261 -21.82 13.95 -13.22
C LYS A 261 -22.03 12.57 -13.82
N LYS A 262 -23.29 12.22 -14.07
CA LYS A 262 -23.64 11.04 -14.86
C LYS A 262 -22.93 11.10 -16.22
N GLY A 263 -22.31 10.00 -16.62
CA GLY A 263 -21.50 9.90 -17.83
C GLY A 263 -20.01 10.16 -17.63
N ASP A 264 -19.59 10.77 -16.51
CA ASP A 264 -18.16 10.83 -16.16
C ASP A 264 -17.57 9.42 -16.02
N SER A 265 -16.25 9.34 -16.18
CA SER A 265 -15.49 8.10 -16.12
C SER A 265 -14.40 8.20 -15.07
N VAL A 266 -14.38 7.25 -14.13
CA VAL A 266 -13.45 7.18 -13.00
C VAL A 266 -12.78 5.81 -12.92
N LEU A 267 -11.63 5.74 -12.26
CA LEU A 267 -10.92 4.50 -12.01
C LEU A 267 -11.63 3.70 -10.91
N VAL A 268 -11.91 2.44 -11.24
CA VAL A 268 -12.53 1.48 -10.34
C VAL A 268 -11.75 0.16 -10.40
N TYR A 269 -11.74 -0.57 -9.30
CA TYR A 269 -11.38 -1.98 -9.29
C TYR A 269 -12.66 -2.80 -9.37
N SER A 270 -12.76 -3.67 -10.38
CA SER A 270 -13.96 -4.49 -10.59
C SER A 270 -13.62 -5.89 -11.08
N LYS A 271 -14.24 -6.88 -10.45
CA LYS A 271 -14.16 -8.31 -10.79
C LYS A 271 -15.55 -8.95 -10.77
N PRO A 272 -15.74 -10.09 -11.45
CA PRO A 272 -16.98 -10.86 -11.37
C PRO A 272 -17.38 -11.11 -9.92
N ALA A 273 -18.68 -11.03 -9.63
CA ALA A 273 -19.20 -11.31 -8.31
C ALA A 273 -18.89 -12.77 -7.90
N THR A 274 -18.32 -12.91 -6.71
CA THR A 274 -18.14 -14.20 -6.01
C THR A 274 -18.68 -14.04 -4.60
N GLY A 275 -19.28 -15.08 -4.01
CA GLY A 275 -19.69 -15.05 -2.62
C GLY A 275 -18.53 -14.69 -1.68
N ARG A 276 -18.81 -14.07 -0.53
CA ARG A 276 -17.84 -13.84 0.54
C ARG A 276 -18.37 -14.17 1.94
N HIS A 277 -17.61 -14.96 2.70
CA HIS A 277 -17.86 -15.23 4.11
C HIS A 277 -16.75 -14.58 4.94
N PHE A 278 -17.09 -13.61 5.81
CA PHE A 278 -16.12 -12.83 6.61
C PHE A 278 -14.95 -12.22 5.81
N GLY A 279 -15.24 -11.58 4.67
CA GLY A 279 -14.24 -10.88 3.85
C GLY A 279 -13.31 -11.80 3.04
N MET A 280 -13.51 -13.12 3.09
CA MET A 280 -12.84 -14.12 2.24
C MET A 280 -13.73 -14.50 1.06
N GLU A 281 -13.13 -14.75 -0.11
CA GLU A 281 -13.87 -15.25 -1.28
C GLU A 281 -14.31 -16.70 -1.09
N VAL A 282 -15.55 -16.98 -1.42
CA VAL A 282 -16.17 -18.30 -1.43
C VAL A 282 -16.86 -18.46 -2.79
N SER A 283 -16.41 -19.42 -3.58
CA SER A 283 -16.98 -19.68 -4.92
C SER A 283 -18.37 -20.32 -4.87
N ASP A 284 -18.71 -20.97 -3.76
CA ASP A 284 -19.81 -21.93 -3.69
C ASP A 284 -20.96 -21.48 -2.75
N GLU A 285 -20.99 -20.21 -2.34
CA GLU A 285 -22.02 -19.66 -1.44
C GLU A 285 -22.85 -18.56 -2.14
N TYR A 286 -24.18 -18.66 -2.06
CA TYR A 286 -25.09 -17.65 -2.59
C TYR A 286 -25.19 -16.45 -1.65
N ILE A 287 -24.73 -15.29 -2.11
CA ILE A 287 -24.77 -14.02 -1.37
C ILE A 287 -25.34 -12.93 -2.26
N LEU A 288 -26.33 -12.18 -1.74
CA LEU A 288 -27.00 -11.09 -2.44
C LEU A 288 -26.83 -9.76 -1.68
N GLU A 289 -25.96 -8.88 -2.18
CA GLU A 289 -25.82 -7.50 -1.72
C GLU A 289 -26.65 -6.57 -2.63
N LYS A 290 -27.54 -5.74 -2.06
CA LYS A 290 -28.42 -4.83 -2.82
C LYS A 290 -27.89 -3.39 -2.79
#